data_AF-A0A1Q3LKM6-F1
#
_entry.id   AF-A0A1Q3LKM6-F1
#
_cell.length_a   1.000
_cell.length_b   1.000
_cell.length_c   1.000
_cell.angle_alpha   90.00
_cell.angle_beta   90.00
_cell.angle_gamma   90.00
#
_symmetry.space_group_name_H-M   'P 1'
#
loop_
_entity.id
_entity.type
_entity.pdbx_description
1 polymer ?
#
loop_
_entity_poly.entity_id
_entity_poly.type
_entity_poly.pdbx_seq_one_letter_code
_entity_poly.pdbx_strand_id
1 'polypeptide(L)'
;MIRKHVVSTLVVCGALLATSGAYAQMATTLEQAELAGLTAAKRTEVMERAKQPGQTVYEVLQTMLLNNIKSKLPASRIVALDFNRGISIVEMQNGGLAAVNFDTTTLALK
;
A
#
# COMPACT_ATOMS: atom_id res chain seq x y z
N MET A 1 4.78 -20.15 -69.40
CA MET A 1 5.73 -19.88 -68.29
C MET A 1 5.09 -18.88 -67.33
N ILE A 2 4.54 -19.33 -66.19
CA ILE A 2 3.92 -18.46 -65.18
C ILE A 2 4.83 -18.47 -63.94
N ARG A 3 5.35 -17.29 -63.58
CA ARG A 3 6.38 -17.08 -62.55
C ARG A 3 5.75 -16.64 -61.22
N LYS A 4 6.05 -17.42 -60.18
CA LYS A 4 6.57 -17.04 -58.85
C LYS A 4 5.69 -16.21 -57.89
N HIS A 5 5.24 -16.92 -56.86
CA HIS A 5 5.17 -16.61 -55.42
C HIS A 5 5.27 -15.15 -54.97
N VAL A 6 4.20 -14.68 -54.32
CA VAL A 6 4.26 -13.54 -53.40
C VAL A 6 3.86 -14.06 -52.01
N VAL A 7 4.86 -14.32 -51.19
CA VAL A 7 4.75 -14.47 -49.73
C VAL A 7 5.44 -13.26 -49.13
N SER A 8 4.74 -12.49 -48.30
CA SER A 8 5.26 -11.85 -47.09
C SER A 8 4.23 -10.85 -46.55
N THR A 9 3.44 -11.26 -45.55
CA THR A 9 2.70 -10.32 -44.68
C THR A 9 3.44 -10.26 -43.36
N LEU A 10 4.13 -9.15 -43.12
CA LEU A 10 4.81 -8.83 -41.87
C LEU A 10 3.76 -8.32 -40.86
N VAL A 11 3.43 -9.13 -39.84
CA VAL A 11 2.58 -8.70 -38.74
C VAL A 11 3.44 -7.99 -37.70
N VAL A 12 3.30 -6.67 -37.62
CA VAL A 12 3.90 -5.82 -36.57
C VAL A 12 3.09 -6.03 -35.28
N CYS A 13 3.63 -6.80 -34.34
CA CYS A 13 3.12 -6.96 -32.98
C CYS A 13 4.14 -6.41 -31.97
N GLY A 14 4.29 -5.07 -31.89
CA GLY A 14 5.39 -4.44 -31.14
C GLY A 14 5.03 -3.31 -30.17
N ALA A 15 3.76 -2.99 -29.92
CA ALA A 15 3.41 -1.73 -29.25
C ALA A 15 2.57 -1.85 -27.96
N LEU A 16 2.60 -2.99 -27.25
CA LEU A 16 1.81 -3.17 -26.01
C LEU A 16 2.63 -3.25 -24.71
N LEU A 17 3.96 -3.09 -24.73
CA LEU A 17 4.81 -3.25 -23.54
C LEU A 17 5.16 -1.94 -22.80
N ALA A 18 4.64 -0.78 -23.23
CA ALA A 18 5.10 0.51 -22.71
C ALA A 18 4.29 1.08 -21.51
N THR A 19 3.25 0.40 -21.02
CA THR A 19 2.35 0.95 -19.98
C THR A 19 2.72 0.54 -18.54
N SER A 20 3.69 -0.35 -18.34
CA SER A 20 4.05 -0.88 -17.01
C SER A 20 4.91 0.07 -16.14
N GLY A 21 5.61 1.04 -16.73
CA GLY A 21 6.51 1.93 -16.00
C GLY A 21 5.82 3.05 -15.20
N ALA A 22 4.63 3.48 -15.61
CA ALA A 22 3.96 4.63 -14.99
C ALA A 22 3.41 4.33 -13.59
N TYR A 23 2.84 3.13 -13.40
CA TYR A 23 2.27 2.72 -12.11
C TYR A 23 3.36 2.47 -11.05
N ALA A 24 4.49 1.90 -11.46
CA ALA A 24 5.63 1.66 -10.57
C ALA A 24 6.25 2.98 -10.07
N GLN A 25 6.36 3.99 -10.93
CA GLN A 25 6.95 5.28 -10.55
C GLN A 25 6.05 6.13 -9.64
N MET A 26 4.72 6.00 -9.75
CA MET A 26 3.80 6.70 -8.83
C MET A 26 3.71 6.00 -7.47
N ALA A 27 3.80 4.67 -7.41
CA ALA A 27 3.86 3.95 -6.15
C ALA A 27 5.07 4.40 -5.32
N THR A 28 6.26 4.50 -5.94
CA THR A 28 7.49 4.87 -5.22
C THR A 28 7.50 6.30 -4.67
N THR A 29 6.84 7.27 -5.33
CA THR A 29 6.74 8.64 -4.80
C THR A 29 5.82 8.73 -3.60
N LEU A 30 4.71 7.98 -3.60
CA LEU A 30 3.80 7.90 -2.47
C LEU A 30 4.47 7.22 -1.27
N GLU A 31 5.13 6.08 -1.50
CA GLU A 31 5.87 5.36 -0.46
C GLU A 31 6.98 6.21 0.17
N GLN A 32 7.68 7.04 -0.63
CA GLN A 32 8.67 7.98 -0.11
C GLN A 32 8.04 9.07 0.78
N ALA A 33 6.87 9.58 0.40
CA ALA A 33 6.14 10.55 1.22
C ALA A 33 5.69 9.93 2.56
N GLU A 34 5.23 8.68 2.54
CA GLU A 34 4.86 7.93 3.74
C GLU A 34 6.06 7.71 4.66
N LEU A 35 7.21 7.26 4.13
CA LEU A 35 8.44 7.08 4.91
C LEU A 35 8.98 8.39 5.48
N ALA A 36 8.84 9.50 4.74
CA ALA A 36 9.29 10.81 5.19
C ALA A 36 8.52 11.29 6.43
N GLY A 37 7.23 10.95 6.53
CA GLY A 37 6.39 11.26 7.68
C GLY A 37 6.73 10.47 8.96
N LEU A 38 7.52 9.39 8.86
CA LEU A 38 7.83 8.54 10.01
C LEU A 38 9.04 9.01 10.81
N THR A 39 9.05 8.68 12.09
CA THR A 39 10.28 8.70 12.90
C THR A 39 11.35 7.76 12.34
N ALA A 40 12.63 8.04 12.59
CA ALA A 40 13.74 7.25 12.06
C ALA A 40 13.64 5.76 12.44
N ALA A 41 13.31 5.45 13.70
CA ALA A 41 13.14 4.08 14.15
C ALA A 41 11.99 3.36 13.43
N LYS A 42 10.85 4.05 13.26
CA LYS A 42 9.68 3.47 12.58
C LYS A 42 9.94 3.28 11.08
N ARG A 43 10.64 4.22 10.45
CA ARG A 43 11.09 4.12 9.05
C ARG A 43 11.94 2.88 8.83
N THR A 44 12.95 2.65 9.69
CA THR A 44 13.80 1.44 9.60
C THR A 44 12.96 0.18 9.72
N GLU A 45 12.05 0.10 10.70
CA GLU A 45 11.19 -1.07 10.88
C GLU A 45 10.30 -1.34 9.66
N VAL A 46 9.71 -0.29 9.08
CA VAL A 46 8.85 -0.40 7.89
C VAL A 46 9.65 -0.85 6.68
N MET A 47 10.84 -0.27 6.47
CA MET A 47 11.72 -0.67 5.37
C MET A 47 12.18 -2.13 5.50
N GLU A 48 12.49 -2.60 6.71
CA GLU A 48 12.85 -4.01 6.93
C GLU A 48 11.70 -4.96 6.58
N ARG A 49 10.48 -4.62 6.96
CA ARG A 49 9.28 -5.44 6.66
C ARG A 49 8.93 -5.41 5.17
N ALA A 50 9.06 -4.25 4.52
CA ALA A 50 8.79 -4.08 3.09
C ALA A 50 9.79 -4.82 2.16
N LYS A 51 10.87 -5.41 2.70
CA LYS A 51 11.76 -6.30 1.92
C LYS A 51 11.09 -7.60 1.49
N GLN A 52 9.97 -7.97 2.11
CA GLN A 52 9.23 -9.17 1.74
C GLN A 52 8.62 -9.02 0.33
N PRO A 53 8.77 -10.02 -0.56
CA PRO A 53 8.22 -9.94 -1.91
C PRO A 53 6.71 -9.64 -1.90
N GLY A 54 6.30 -8.63 -2.66
CA GLY A 54 4.89 -8.25 -2.78
C GLY A 54 4.33 -7.42 -1.63
N GLN A 55 5.15 -6.93 -0.69
CA GLN A 55 4.73 -5.94 0.30
C GLN A 55 5.15 -4.53 -0.12
N THR A 56 4.18 -3.63 -0.11
CA THR A 56 4.42 -2.17 -0.22
C THR A 56 4.64 -1.54 1.15
N VAL A 57 5.29 -0.38 1.18
CA VAL A 57 5.45 0.42 2.41
C VAL A 57 4.08 0.71 3.04
N TYR A 58 3.09 1.04 2.22
CA TYR A 58 1.73 1.36 2.66
C TYR A 58 1.06 0.17 3.36
N GLU A 59 1.13 -1.03 2.79
CA GLU A 59 0.54 -2.24 3.37
C GLU A 59 1.21 -2.61 4.70
N VAL A 60 2.53 -2.42 4.80
CA VAL A 60 3.28 -2.61 6.05
C VAL A 60 2.79 -1.64 7.12
N LEU A 61 2.69 -0.35 6.79
CA LEU A 61 2.18 0.69 7.70
C LEU A 61 0.76 0.38 8.18
N GLN A 62 -0.11 -0.01 7.24
CA GLN A 62 -1.48 -0.40 7.54
C GLN A 62 -1.51 -1.59 8.48
N THR A 63 -0.78 -2.66 8.17
CA THR A 63 -0.73 -3.87 9.01
C THR A 63 -0.23 -3.56 10.42
N MET A 64 0.83 -2.75 10.54
CA MET A 64 1.38 -2.35 11.84
C MET A 64 0.35 -1.58 12.67
N LEU A 65 -0.36 -0.64 12.06
CA LEU A 65 -1.40 0.10 12.76
C LEU A 65 -2.58 -0.79 13.17
N LEU A 66 -3.08 -1.63 12.27
CA LEU A 66 -4.17 -2.56 12.58
C LEU A 66 -3.80 -3.48 13.74
N ASN A 67 -2.57 -3.97 13.78
CA ASN A 67 -2.06 -4.78 14.88
C ASN A 67 -1.98 -3.98 16.20
N ASN A 68 -1.52 -2.73 16.15
CA ASN A 68 -1.51 -1.86 17.34
C ASN A 68 -2.93 -1.62 17.88
N ILE A 69 -3.90 -1.36 16.99
CA ILE A 69 -5.31 -1.18 17.38
C ILE A 69 -5.84 -2.46 18.02
N LYS A 70 -5.63 -3.63 17.39
CA LYS A 70 -6.08 -4.92 17.92
C LYS A 70 -5.42 -5.30 19.24
N SER A 71 -4.16 -4.92 19.43
CA SER A 71 -3.47 -5.16 20.71
C SER A 71 -4.08 -4.36 21.86
N LYS A 72 -4.51 -3.11 21.62
CA LYS A 72 -5.15 -2.27 22.66
C LYS A 72 -6.65 -2.48 22.79
N LEU A 73 -7.33 -2.84 21.70
CA LEU A 73 -8.78 -3.01 21.62
C LEU A 73 -9.14 -4.40 21.04
N PRO A 74 -8.81 -5.50 21.76
CA PRO A 74 -8.91 -6.87 21.21
C PRO A 74 -10.34 -7.30 20.88
N ALA A 75 -11.31 -6.78 21.63
CA ALA A 75 -12.73 -7.04 21.45
C ALA A 75 -13.40 -6.16 20.37
N SER A 76 -12.65 -5.30 19.69
CA SER A 76 -13.20 -4.37 18.70
C SER A 76 -13.02 -4.87 17.26
N ARG A 77 -13.86 -4.42 16.33
CA ARG A 77 -13.71 -4.59 14.89
C ARG A 77 -13.32 -3.25 14.27
N ILE A 78 -12.25 -3.22 13.48
CA ILE A 78 -11.86 -2.00 12.75
C ILE A 78 -12.78 -1.90 11.54
N VAL A 79 -13.54 -0.81 11.44
CA VAL A 79 -14.54 -0.61 10.38
C VAL A 79 -14.10 0.41 9.33
N ALA A 80 -13.27 1.37 9.72
CA ALA A 80 -12.67 2.32 8.81
C ALA A 80 -11.29 2.77 9.31
N LEU A 81 -10.45 3.19 8.37
CA LEU A 81 -9.12 3.72 8.64
C LEU A 81 -8.85 4.88 7.69
N ASP A 82 -8.54 6.04 8.26
CA ASP A 82 -8.06 7.21 7.53
C ASP A 82 -6.65 7.56 8.04
N PHE A 83 -5.66 7.17 7.24
CA PHE A 83 -4.25 7.41 7.55
C PHE A 83 -3.88 8.89 7.52
N ASN A 84 -4.47 9.66 6.60
CA ASN A 84 -4.16 11.08 6.44
C ASN A 84 -4.63 11.90 7.64
N ARG A 85 -5.77 11.51 8.21
CA ARG A 85 -6.34 12.19 9.39
C ARG A 85 -5.86 11.61 10.71
N GLY A 86 -5.19 10.45 10.70
CA GLY A 86 -4.75 9.77 11.93
C GLY A 86 -5.92 9.23 12.75
N ILE A 87 -6.97 8.73 12.10
CA ILE A 87 -8.19 8.26 12.76
C ILE A 87 -8.57 6.88 12.24
N SER A 88 -8.90 5.97 13.15
CA SER A 88 -9.57 4.71 12.83
C SER A 88 -10.92 4.67 13.54
N ILE A 89 -11.95 4.19 12.86
CA ILE A 89 -13.24 3.91 13.49
C ILE A 89 -13.28 2.42 13.83
N VAL A 90 -13.63 2.14 15.08
CA VAL A 90 -13.80 0.78 15.59
C VAL A 90 -15.22 0.57 16.07
N GLU A 91 -15.74 -0.61 15.81
CA GLU A 91 -16.97 -1.14 16.36
C GLU A 91 -16.62 -1.97 17.60
N MET A 92 -17.16 -1.58 18.75
CA MET A 92 -16.97 -2.25 20.03
C MET A 92 -17.90 -3.46 20.13
N GLN A 93 -17.62 -4.38 21.06
CA GLN A 93 -18.43 -5.60 21.25
C GLN A 93 -19.93 -5.34 21.51
N ASN A 94 -20.26 -4.16 22.05
CA ASN A 94 -21.65 -3.74 22.28
C ASN A 94 -22.33 -3.12 21.04
N GLY A 95 -21.67 -3.15 19.87
CA GLY A 95 -22.14 -2.52 18.64
C GLY A 95 -21.92 -1.01 18.56
N GLY A 96 -21.31 -0.39 19.59
CA GLY A 96 -21.01 1.04 19.59
C GLY A 96 -19.82 1.37 18.69
N LEU A 97 -19.90 2.47 17.95
CA LEU A 97 -18.78 2.99 17.16
C LEU A 97 -17.95 3.98 17.99
N ALA A 98 -16.63 3.83 17.95
CA ALA A 98 -15.69 4.73 18.59
C ALA A 98 -14.60 5.17 17.59
N ALA A 99 -14.22 6.45 17.66
CA ALA A 99 -13.07 6.96 16.94
C ALA A 99 -11.81 6.78 17.80
N VAL A 100 -10.80 6.15 17.22
CA VAL A 100 -9.48 5.91 17.82
C VAL A 100 -8.48 6.74 17.05
N ASN A 101 -7.91 7.72 17.73
CA ASN A 101 -6.90 8.59 17.13
C ASN A 101 -5.52 7.96 17.29
N PHE A 102 -4.68 8.11 16.28
CA PHE A 102 -3.30 7.69 16.32
C PHE A 102 -2.38 8.78 15.78
N ASP A 103 -1.11 8.66 16.11
CA ASP A 103 -0.06 9.50 15.58
C ASP A 103 0.47 8.89 14.28
N THR A 104 0.44 9.64 13.18
CA THR A 104 0.80 9.15 11.84
C THR A 104 2.31 8.96 11.67
N THR A 105 3.13 9.51 12.57
CA THR A 105 4.60 9.46 12.51
C THR A 105 5.19 8.30 13.32
N THR A 106 4.50 7.92 14.39
CA THR A 106 4.90 6.85 15.31
C THR A 106 4.00 5.61 15.23
N LEU A 107 2.80 5.76 14.64
CA LEU A 107 1.71 4.77 14.61
C LEU A 107 1.18 4.39 16.00
N ALA A 108 1.46 5.21 17.02
CA ALA A 108 0.99 5.00 18.38
C ALA A 108 -0.46 5.51 18.53
N LEU A 109 -1.29 4.71 19.20
CA LEU A 109 -2.64 5.16 19.59
C LEU A 109 -2.54 6.20 20.71
N LYS A 110 -3.33 7.26 20.60
CA LYS A 110 -3.44 8.35 21.57
C LYS A 110 -4.37 8.01 22.73
#